data_AF-A0A963PSS9-F1
#
_entry.id   AF-A0A963PSS9-F1
#
_cell.length_a   1.000
_cell.length_b   1.000
_cell.length_c   1.000
_cell.angle_alpha   90.00
_cell.angle_beta   90.00
_cell.angle_gamma   90.00
#
_symmetry.space_group_name_H-M   'P 1'
#
loop_
_entity.id
_entity.type
_entity.pdbx_description
1 polymer ?
#
loop_
_entity_poly.entity_id
_entity_poly.type
_entity_poly.pdbx_seq_one_letter_code
_entity_poly.pdbx_strand_id
1 'polypeptide(L)'
;MIRALYSLATWLAQPLLRRKLRRRGQAEPGYLLAVEERFGHYAVARPQPEGGAPLVWLHAVSLGETRAAAILLAELRHLQPGLRLLLTH
;
A
#
# COMPACT_ATOMS: atom_id res chain seq x y z
N MET A 1 -2.44 -23.44 0.35
CA MET A 1 -1.30 -23.96 1.13
C MET A 1 -0.03 -23.14 0.93
N ILE A 2 0.44 -22.93 -0.31
CA ILE A 2 1.65 -22.14 -0.63
C ILE A 2 1.62 -20.71 -0.06
N ARG A 3 0.48 -20.00 -0.19
CA ARG A 3 0.33 -18.64 0.37
C ARG A 3 0.58 -18.59 1.88
N ALA A 4 0.06 -19.55 2.63
CA ALA A 4 0.20 -19.58 4.09
C ALA A 4 1.67 -19.82 4.51
N LEU A 5 2.36 -20.74 3.81
CA LEU A 5 3.78 -21.00 4.03
C LEU A 5 4.64 -19.77 3.69
N TYR A 6 4.35 -19.11 2.57
CA TYR A 6 5.02 -17.86 2.19
C TYR A 6 4.80 -16.76 3.23
N SER A 7 3.56 -16.58 3.68
CA SER A 7 3.22 -15.60 4.74
C SER A 7 3.92 -15.90 6.06
N LEU A 8 3.99 -17.17 6.45
CA LEU A 8 4.69 -17.58 7.68
C LEU A 8 6.20 -17.33 7.57
N ALA A 9 6.81 -17.72 6.44
CA ALA A 9 8.23 -17.52 6.20
C ALA A 9 8.60 -16.02 6.20
N THR A 10 7.79 -15.18 5.54
CA THR A 10 8.00 -13.72 5.53
C THR A 10 7.79 -13.10 6.91
N TRP A 11 6.83 -13.58 7.70
CA TRP A 11 6.63 -13.14 9.08
C TRP A 11 7.83 -13.48 9.97
N LEU A 12 8.33 -14.72 9.90
CA LEU A 12 9.51 -15.16 10.65
C LEU A 12 10.80 -14.43 10.23
N ALA A 13 10.87 -13.92 8.99
CA ALA A 13 12.02 -13.16 8.51
C ALA A 13 12.08 -11.70 9.03
N GLN A 14 10.96 -11.14 9.49
CA GLN A 14 10.88 -9.74 9.97
C GLN A 14 11.91 -9.37 11.05
N PRO A 15 12.12 -10.15 12.16
CA PRO A 15 13.10 -9.80 13.18
C PRO A 15 14.54 -9.72 12.64
N LEU A 16 14.90 -10.60 11.70
CA LEU A 16 16.20 -10.57 11.04
C LEU A 16 16.36 -9.30 10.19
N LEU A 17 15.30 -8.93 9.47
CA LEU A 17 15.28 -7.71 8.66
C LEU A 17 15.42 -6.46 9.52
N ARG A 18 14.72 -6.40 10.66
CA ARG A 18 14.85 -5.30 11.65
C ARG A 18 16.26 -5.20 12.21
N ARG A 19 16.90 -6.33 12.54
CA ARG A 19 18.31 -6.35 12.98
C ARG A 19 19.25 -5.82 11.89
N LYS A 20 19.02 -6.19 10.63
CA LYS A 20 19.78 -5.67 9.48
C LYS A 20 19.61 -4.17 9.32
N LEU A 21 18.37 -3.67 9.40
CA LEU A 21 18.08 -2.23 9.35
C LEU A 21 18.77 -1.47 10.49
N ARG A 22 18.73 -2.01 11.72
CA ARG A 22 19.42 -1.39 12.86
C ARG A 22 20.94 -1.30 12.67
N ARG A 23 21.56 -2.36 12.16
CA ARG A 23 22.99 -2.37 11.81
C ARG A 23 23.30 -1.31 10.76
N ARG A 24 22.49 -1.23 9.70
CA ARG A 24 22.67 -0.23 8.65
C ARG A 24 22.44 1.19 9.15
N GLY A 25 21.50 1.36 10.08
CA GLY A 25 21.23 2.62 10.77
C GLY A 25 22.41 3.20 11.55
N GLN A 26 23.42 2.39 11.89
CA GLN A 26 24.65 2.90 12.51
C GLN A 26 25.51 3.69 11.52
N ALA A 27 25.52 3.28 10.25
CA ALA A 27 26.24 3.99 9.19
C ALA A 27 25.38 5.08 8.53
N GLU A 28 24.07 4.84 8.41
CA GLU A 28 23.11 5.73 7.77
C GLU A 28 21.90 5.95 8.70
N PRO A 29 21.90 6.92 9.62
CA PRO A 29 20.84 7.12 10.61
C PRO A 29 19.42 7.20 10.02
N GLY A 30 19.29 7.67 8.77
CA GLY A 30 18.02 7.68 8.04
C GLY A 30 17.36 6.30 7.88
N TYR A 31 18.10 5.20 7.99
CA TYR A 31 17.56 3.84 7.99
C TYR A 31 16.70 3.51 9.22
N LEU A 32 16.85 4.28 10.29
CA LEU A 32 16.06 4.13 11.52
C LEU A 32 14.76 4.96 11.49
N LEU A 33 14.59 5.81 10.49
CA LEU A 33 13.36 6.60 10.33
C LEU A 33 12.23 5.75 9.74
N ALA A 34 11.03 5.90 10.31
CA ALA A 34 9.80 5.28 9.83
C ALA A 34 9.91 3.76 9.60
N VAL A 35 10.68 3.05 10.43
CA VAL A 35 10.92 1.60 10.26
C VAL A 35 9.60 0.83 10.31
N GLU A 36 8.71 1.17 11.23
CA GLU A 36 7.39 0.53 11.38
C GLU A 36 6.51 0.66 10.13
N GLU A 37 6.57 1.82 9.46
CA GLU A 37 5.81 2.08 8.23
C GLU A 37 6.24 1.15 7.09
N ARG A 38 7.54 0.79 7.04
CA ARG A 38 8.07 -0.21 6.09
C ARG A 38 7.50 -1.61 6.31
N PHE A 39 7.02 -1.89 7.53
CA PHE A 39 6.30 -3.12 7.88
C PHE A 39 4.78 -2.92 7.86
N GLY A 40 4.28 -1.81 7.34
CA GLY A 40 2.84 -1.51 7.22
C GLY A 40 2.18 -0.97 8.48
N HIS A 41 2.95 -0.67 9.53
CA HIS A 41 2.43 -0.10 10.78
C HIS A 41 2.62 1.42 10.73
N TYR A 42 1.53 2.12 10.40
CA TYR A 42 1.51 3.58 10.35
C TYR A 42 0.93 4.13 11.66
N ALA A 43 1.64 5.10 12.26
CA ALA A 43 1.19 5.75 13.49
C ALA A 43 -0.01 6.68 13.27
N VAL A 44 -0.11 7.26 12.07
CA VAL A 44 -1.23 8.10 11.67
C VAL A 44 -2.35 7.20 11.19
N ALA A 45 -3.53 7.31 11.81
CA ALA A 45 -4.73 6.65 11.35
C ALA A 45 -4.97 7.02 9.88
N ARG A 46 -5.32 6.03 9.04
CA ARG A 46 -5.64 6.27 7.63
C ARG A 46 -6.66 7.40 7.57
N PRO A 47 -6.40 8.50 6.83
CA PRO A 47 -7.34 9.60 6.75
C PRO A 47 -8.69 9.05 6.33
N GLN A 48 -9.68 9.17 7.21
CA GLN A 48 -11.04 8.79 6.87
C GLN A 48 -11.49 9.77 5.79
N PRO A 49 -11.95 9.26 4.64
CA PRO A 49 -12.43 10.14 3.58
C PRO A 49 -13.54 11.02 4.15
N GLU A 50 -13.40 12.34 3.98
CA GLU A 50 -14.44 13.30 4.33
C GLU A 50 -15.78 12.87 3.69
N GLY A 51 -16.83 12.77 4.50
CA GLY A 51 -18.14 12.25 4.07
C GLY A 51 -18.32 10.72 4.15
N GLY A 52 -17.33 9.97 4.65
CA GLY A 52 -17.46 8.52 4.92
C GLY A 52 -17.47 7.63 3.67
N ALA A 53 -17.36 8.21 2.48
CA ALA A 53 -17.42 7.46 1.23
C ALA A 53 -16.12 6.68 0.96
N PRO A 54 -16.18 5.39 0.55
CA PRO A 54 -14.99 4.58 0.37
C PRO A 54 -14.05 5.15 -0.70
N LEU A 55 -12.74 5.15 -0.40
CA LEU A 55 -11.68 5.49 -1.34
C LEU A 55 -11.24 4.22 -2.08
N VAL A 56 -11.34 4.23 -3.40
CA VAL A 56 -10.80 3.19 -4.27
C VAL A 56 -9.59 3.77 -5.00
N TRP A 57 -8.43 3.15 -4.79
CA TRP A 57 -7.19 3.51 -5.47
C TRP A 57 -6.91 2.51 -6.60
N LEU A 58 -6.86 3.03 -7.83
CA LEU A 58 -6.51 2.33 -9.05
C LEU A 58 -5.08 2.74 -9.44
N HIS A 59 -4.16 1.78 -9.53
CA HIS A 59 -2.80 1.99 -10.01
C HIS A 59 -2.61 1.22 -11.31
N ALA A 60 -2.25 1.92 -12.38
CA ALA A 60 -2.13 1.37 -13.73
C ALA A 60 -0.74 1.72 -14.30
N VAL A 61 0.18 0.76 -14.38
CA VAL A 61 1.60 1.05 -14.68
C VAL A 61 1.91 1.11 -16.17
N SER A 62 0.93 0.85 -17.02
CA SER A 62 1.09 0.83 -18.48
C SER A 62 -0.04 1.59 -19.19
N LEU A 63 0.23 1.98 -20.43
CA LEU A 63 -0.77 2.64 -21.27
C LEU A 63 -2.00 1.75 -21.52
N GLY A 64 -1.78 0.43 -21.69
CA GLY A 64 -2.85 -0.55 -21.84
C GLY A 64 -3.72 -0.65 -20.59
N GLU A 65 -3.09 -0.76 -19.41
CA GLU A 65 -3.80 -0.78 -18.13
C GLU A 65 -4.55 0.53 -17.87
N THR A 66 -3.96 1.68 -18.21
CA THR A 66 -4.61 2.98 -18.02
C THR A 66 -5.88 3.10 -18.86
N ARG A 67 -5.86 2.60 -20.11
CA ARG A 67 -7.05 2.55 -20.98
C ARG A 67 -8.12 1.61 -20.41
N ALA A 68 -7.73 0.44 -19.91
CA ALA A 68 -8.66 -0.49 -19.27
C ALA A 68 -9.26 0.11 -17.97
N ALA A 69 -8.43 0.76 -17.15
CA ALA A 69 -8.85 1.42 -15.92
C ALA A 69 -9.85 2.56 -16.21
N ALA A 70 -9.70 3.28 -17.32
CA ALA A 70 -10.64 4.33 -17.71
C ALA A 70 -12.07 3.80 -17.97
N ILE A 71 -12.20 2.63 -18.61
CA ILE A 71 -13.50 1.96 -18.83
C ILE A 71 -14.14 1.61 -17.49
N LEU A 72 -13.37 0.99 -16.59
CA LEU A 72 -13.83 0.65 -15.25
C LEU A 72 -14.25 1.90 -14.44
N LEU A 73 -13.47 2.98 -14.54
CA LEU A 73 -13.72 4.23 -13.84
C LEU A 73 -15.07 4.86 -14.25
N ALA A 74 -15.41 4.80 -15.53
CA ALA A 74 -16.68 5.32 -16.06
C ALA A 74 -17.87 4.58 -15.44
N GLU A 75 -17.84 3.25 -15.42
CA GLU A 75 -18.89 2.43 -14.83
C GLU A 75 -18.99 2.62 -13.31
N LEU A 76 -17.85 2.69 -12.60
CA LEU A 76 -17.83 2.91 -11.16
C LEU A 76 -18.45 4.26 -10.77
N ARG A 77 -18.21 5.31 -11.55
CA ARG A 77 -18.83 6.63 -11.33
C ARG A 77 -20.35 6.59 -11.48
N HIS A 78 -20.85 5.79 -12.42
CA HIS A 78 -22.29 5.63 -12.63
C HIS A 78 -22.94 4.82 -11.51
N LEU A 79 -22.35 3.67 -11.16
CA LEU A 79 -22.92 2.74 -10.17
C LEU A 79 -22.77 3.24 -8.73
N GLN A 80 -21.70 3.97 -8.41
CA GLN A 80 -21.46 4.50 -7.08
C GLN A 80 -20.89 5.93 -7.14
N PRO A 81 -21.76 6.94 -7.35
CA PRO A 81 -21.33 8.34 -7.51
C PRO A 81 -20.60 8.92 -6.30
N GLY A 82 -20.84 8.36 -5.11
CA GLY A 82 -20.15 8.76 -3.87
C GLY A 82 -18.71 8.25 -3.77
N LEU A 83 -18.29 7.27 -4.58
CA LEU A 83 -16.93 6.74 -4.50
C LEU A 83 -15.89 7.82 -4.78
N ARG A 84 -14.91 7.90 -3.89
CA ARG A 84 -13.68 8.65 -4.15
C ARG A 84 -12.75 7.74 -4.93
N LEU A 85 -12.44 8.13 -6.17
CA LEU A 85 -11.56 7.37 -7.05
C LEU A 85 -10.22 8.09 -7.18
N LEU A 86 -9.14 7.43 -6.79
CA LEU A 86 -7.77 7.88 -7.05
C LEU A 86 -7.19 7.02 -8.17
N LEU A 87 -6.84 7.63 -9.30
CA LEU A 87 -6.11 6.97 -10.37
C LEU A 87 -4.65 7.46 -10.35
N THR A 88 -3.72 6.52 -10.29
CA THR A 88 -2.29 6.76 -10.49
C THR A 88 -1.84 5.94 -11.68
N HIS A 89 -1.10 6.56 -12.60
CA HIS A 89 -0.62 5.96 -13.85
C HIS A 89 0.89 6.15 -14.00
#